data_AF-A0A9P7RXV0-F1
#
_entry.id   AF-A0A9P7RXV0-F1
#
_cell.length_a   1.000
_cell.length_b   1.000
_cell.length_c   1.000
_cell.angle_alpha   90.00
_cell.angle_beta   90.00
_cell.angle_gamma   90.00
#
_symmetry.space_group_name_H-M   'P 1'
#
loop_
_entity.id
_entity.type
_entity.pdbx_description
1 polymer ?
#
loop_
_entity_poly.entity_id
_entity_poly.type
_entity_poly.pdbx_seq_one_letter_code
_entity_poly.pdbx_strand_id
1 'polypeptide(L)'
;MVHWVQPSTTVNRAVMTPILGIGQLLTITRLVVRYRSKRMWLDDAWAALALVCSFMLLTAMWIRTDMPGVGPLNQPREVRIVAYWMGALSFTNTLWASRMSIIFSVIRLIPPMMRLRRISNISAVLFILMWIGLLIQKTYICASNKYWYQRADPMCRLGHGVATNEIITDSISDILLAVIPIRLLHGVSLQSDQRKMLYIIFGSSLLITLVSAVHAIFVFGPSGRLEAITAQAQAATAIIVADVGVLGSLAYRRIRKGLRDFDSKPYSYEFSLHTNTSIHMHRVLQGTARSTQPQFARDPELYSCINEGDRGDCNSSAERTRFPSTQVKTLDLKEISSTPDLDDIAMAKQLTTNQTSGTI
;
A
#
# COMPACT_ATOMS: atom_id res chain seq x y z
N MET A 1 -21.27 17.07 -33.36
CA MET A 1 -20.95 15.63 -33.34
C MET A 1 -19.43 15.51 -33.42
N VAL A 2 -18.75 15.15 -32.33
CA VAL A 2 -17.29 15.00 -32.33
C VAL A 2 -16.95 13.63 -32.92
N HIS A 3 -16.29 13.61 -34.08
CA HIS A 3 -15.91 12.37 -34.75
C HIS A 3 -14.58 11.88 -34.15
N TRP A 4 -14.65 10.99 -33.16
CA TRP A 4 -13.44 10.43 -32.54
C TRP A 4 -12.75 9.46 -33.52
N VAL A 5 -11.48 9.73 -33.83
CA VAL A 5 -10.64 8.82 -34.62
C VAL A 5 -10.45 7.53 -33.82
N GLN A 6 -10.98 6.42 -34.34
CA GLN A 6 -10.84 5.11 -33.73
C GLN A 6 -9.40 4.60 -33.99
N PRO A 7 -8.63 4.25 -32.95
CA PRO A 7 -7.32 3.65 -33.16
C PRO A 7 -7.48 2.30 -33.86
N SER A 8 -6.51 1.96 -34.71
CA SER A 8 -6.44 0.64 -35.34
C SER A 8 -6.36 -0.46 -34.27
N THR A 9 -7.01 -1.60 -34.52
CA THR A 9 -6.97 -2.78 -33.64
C THR A 9 -5.54 -3.28 -33.40
N THR A 10 -4.67 -3.15 -34.41
CA THR A 10 -3.24 -3.51 -34.31
C THR A 10 -2.51 -2.59 -33.34
N VAL A 11 -2.77 -1.28 -33.40
CA VAL A 11 -2.19 -0.30 -32.46
C VAL A 11 -2.65 -0.60 -31.04
N ASN A 12 -3.95 -0.89 -30.85
CA ASN A 12 -4.47 -1.26 -29.54
C ASN A 12 -3.75 -2.50 -28.96
N ARG A 13 -3.61 -3.57 -29.75
CA ARG A 13 -2.87 -4.78 -29.37
C ARG A 13 -1.42 -4.48 -28.99
N ALA A 14 -0.73 -3.70 -29.82
CA ALA A 14 0.68 -3.36 -29.63
C ALA A 14 0.91 -2.51 -28.38
N VAL A 15 -0.03 -1.63 -28.01
CA VAL A 15 0.11 -0.74 -26.85
C VAL A 15 -0.40 -1.36 -25.56
N MET A 16 -1.59 -1.98 -25.54
CA MET A 16 -2.19 -2.45 -24.29
C MET A 16 -1.57 -3.74 -23.77
N THR A 17 -1.11 -4.64 -24.65
CA THR A 17 -0.45 -5.88 -24.26
C THR A 17 0.78 -5.65 -23.37
N PRO A 18 1.76 -4.80 -23.75
CA PRO A 18 2.93 -4.56 -22.89
C PRO A 18 2.56 -3.82 -21.60
N ILE A 19 1.60 -2.89 -21.63
CA ILE A 19 1.19 -2.16 -20.41
C ILE A 19 0.57 -3.12 -19.39
N LEU A 20 -0.36 -3.97 -19.83
CA LEU A 20 -0.94 -5.03 -18.98
C LEU A 20 0.14 -6.02 -18.52
N GLY A 21 1.04 -6.42 -19.43
CA GLY A 21 2.16 -7.32 -19.13
C GLY A 21 3.09 -6.78 -18.05
N ILE A 22 3.41 -5.48 -18.08
CA ILE A 22 4.20 -4.84 -17.01
C ILE A 22 3.47 -4.95 -15.67
N GLY A 23 2.17 -4.63 -15.64
CA GLY A 23 1.35 -4.78 -14.43
C GLY A 23 1.39 -6.22 -13.89
N GLN A 24 1.18 -7.20 -14.76
CA GLN A 24 1.23 -8.63 -14.41
C GLN A 24 2.59 -9.05 -13.83
N LEU A 25 3.69 -8.63 -14.46
CA LEU A 25 5.04 -8.93 -13.98
C LEU A 25 5.31 -8.30 -12.60
N LEU A 26 4.82 -7.08 -12.36
CA LEU A 26 4.90 -6.44 -11.04
C LEU A 26 4.11 -7.24 -10.00
N THR A 27 2.90 -7.68 -10.30
CA THR A 27 2.09 -8.48 -9.38
C THR A 27 2.75 -9.83 -9.08
N ILE A 28 3.25 -10.53 -10.10
CA ILE A 28 4.00 -11.79 -9.94
C ILE A 28 5.22 -11.56 -9.05
N THR A 29 5.98 -10.50 -9.30
CA THR A 29 7.17 -10.16 -8.49
C THR A 29 6.78 -9.91 -7.03
N ARG A 30 5.72 -9.14 -6.79
CA ARG A 30 5.16 -8.89 -5.45
C ARG A 30 4.81 -10.21 -4.74
N LEU A 31 4.07 -11.08 -5.41
CA LEU A 31 3.64 -12.37 -4.87
C LEU A 31 4.83 -13.27 -4.55
N VAL A 32 5.80 -13.40 -5.47
CA VAL A 32 7.01 -14.21 -5.28
C VAL A 32 7.85 -13.72 -4.11
N VAL A 33 8.07 -12.40 -4.00
CA VAL A 33 8.86 -11.81 -2.90
C VAL A 33 8.19 -12.08 -1.55
N ARG A 34 6.87 -11.93 -1.46
CA ARG A 34 6.12 -12.14 -0.22
C ARG A 34 5.94 -13.62 0.14
N TYR A 35 5.75 -14.47 -0.86
CA TYR A 35 5.75 -15.92 -0.71
C TYR A 35 7.09 -16.41 -0.14
N ARG A 36 8.21 -15.99 -0.74
CA ARG A 36 9.56 -16.31 -0.22
C ARG A 36 9.80 -15.77 1.19
N SER A 37 9.21 -14.62 1.51
CA SER A 37 9.30 -14.03 2.85
C SER A 37 8.38 -14.69 3.89
N LYS A 38 7.58 -15.71 3.52
CA LYS A 38 6.57 -16.39 4.36
C LYS A 38 5.58 -15.42 5.04
N ARG A 39 5.23 -14.33 4.36
CA ARG A 39 4.36 -13.26 4.90
C ARG A 39 3.15 -13.01 4.03
N MET A 40 2.54 -14.07 3.50
CA MET A 40 1.31 -13.98 2.72
C MET A 40 0.15 -13.54 3.60
N TRP A 41 -0.58 -12.53 3.14
CA TRP A 41 -1.74 -11.96 3.81
C TRP A 41 -2.91 -11.87 2.84
N LEU A 42 -4.10 -11.52 3.36
CA LEU A 42 -5.31 -11.42 2.55
C LEU A 42 -5.16 -10.41 1.39
N ASP A 43 -4.32 -9.38 1.54
CA ASP A 43 -4.03 -8.44 0.46
C ASP A 43 -3.35 -9.11 -0.76
N ASP A 44 -2.56 -10.16 -0.53
CA ASP A 44 -1.91 -10.94 -1.58
C ASP A 44 -2.90 -11.87 -2.30
N ALA A 45 -3.91 -12.38 -1.60
CA ALA A 45 -4.98 -13.16 -2.23
C ALA A 45 -5.78 -12.31 -3.22
N TRP A 46 -6.09 -11.06 -2.87
CA TRP A 46 -6.73 -10.11 -3.78
C TRP A 46 -5.83 -9.71 -4.94
N ALA A 47 -4.52 -9.54 -4.71
CA ALA A 47 -3.56 -9.30 -5.80
C ALA A 47 -3.48 -10.49 -6.77
N ALA A 48 -3.51 -11.73 -6.26
CA ALA A 48 -3.55 -12.92 -7.09
C ALA A 48 -4.86 -13.03 -7.90
N LEU A 49 -6.01 -12.69 -7.29
CA LEU A 49 -7.28 -12.61 -8.01
C LEU A 49 -7.22 -11.56 -9.13
N ALA A 50 -6.70 -10.36 -8.85
CA ALA A 50 -6.50 -9.32 -9.86
C ALA A 50 -5.60 -9.81 -11.00
N LEU A 51 -4.51 -10.52 -10.69
CA LEU A 51 -3.62 -11.11 -11.68
C LEU A 51 -4.34 -12.10 -12.61
N VAL A 52 -5.09 -13.06 -12.05
CA VAL A 52 -5.84 -14.05 -12.83
C VAL A 52 -6.88 -13.37 -13.73
N CYS A 53 -7.65 -12.43 -13.18
CA CYS A 53 -8.62 -11.67 -13.96
C CYS A 53 -7.93 -10.81 -15.05
N SER A 54 -6.74 -10.26 -14.78
CA SER A 54 -6.00 -9.50 -15.80
C SER A 54 -5.57 -10.37 -17.00
N PHE A 55 -5.19 -11.63 -16.76
CA PHE A 55 -4.88 -12.57 -17.83
C PHE A 55 -6.13 -12.88 -18.65
N MET A 56 -7.26 -13.15 -17.99
CA MET A 56 -8.54 -13.33 -18.67
C MET A 56 -8.95 -12.10 -19.49
N LEU A 57 -8.72 -10.89 -18.97
CA LEU A 57 -8.97 -9.63 -19.66
C LEU A 57 -8.08 -9.46 -20.91
N LEU A 58 -6.79 -9.83 -20.81
CA LEU A 58 -5.87 -9.82 -21.94
C LEU A 58 -6.29 -10.84 -23.00
N THR A 59 -6.61 -12.08 -22.61
CA THR A 59 -7.10 -13.12 -23.52
C THR A 59 -8.40 -12.68 -24.21
N ALA A 60 -9.34 -12.09 -23.46
CA ALA A 60 -10.60 -11.58 -24.00
C ALA A 60 -10.38 -10.51 -25.06
N MET A 61 -9.41 -9.62 -24.85
CA MET A 61 -9.03 -8.59 -25.82
C MET A 61 -8.48 -9.20 -27.10
N TRP A 62 -7.55 -10.14 -27.00
CA TRP A 62 -6.98 -10.82 -28.16
C TRP A 62 -8.07 -11.51 -28.98
N ILE A 63 -8.97 -12.26 -28.34
CA ILE A 63 -10.10 -12.93 -29.00
C ILE A 63 -11.06 -11.92 -29.65
N ARG A 64 -11.45 -10.84 -28.94
CA ARG A 64 -12.40 -9.85 -29.49
C ARG A 64 -11.87 -9.09 -30.69
N THR A 65 -10.56 -8.85 -30.71
CA THR A 65 -9.87 -8.12 -31.79
C THR A 65 -9.50 -9.04 -32.96
N ASP A 66 -9.73 -10.34 -32.84
CA ASP A 66 -9.42 -11.35 -33.86
C ASP A 66 -10.55 -11.46 -34.89
N MET A 67 -10.56 -10.51 -35.83
CA MET A 67 -11.55 -10.45 -36.91
C MET A 67 -10.95 -10.89 -38.26
N PRO A 68 -11.79 -11.36 -39.21
CA PRO A 68 -11.37 -11.68 -40.58
C PRO A 68 -10.50 -10.58 -41.19
N GLY A 69 -9.25 -10.92 -41.53
CA GLY A 69 -8.29 -10.01 -42.16
C GLY A 69 -7.34 -9.25 -41.22
N VAL A 70 -7.51 -9.35 -39.89
CA VAL A 70 -6.61 -8.74 -38.89
C VAL A 70 -5.86 -9.80 -38.08
N GLY A 71 -6.51 -10.94 -37.82
CA GLY A 71 -6.06 -11.94 -36.87
C GLY A 71 -5.79 -13.30 -37.49
N PRO A 72 -4.90 -14.12 -36.89
CA PRO A 72 -4.51 -15.40 -37.46
C PRO A 72 -5.59 -16.49 -37.34
N LEU A 73 -6.51 -16.39 -36.36
CA LEU A 73 -7.43 -17.48 -36.02
C LEU A 73 -8.87 -17.25 -36.51
N ASN A 74 -9.22 -16.03 -36.94
CA ASN A 74 -10.54 -15.67 -37.49
C ASN A 74 -11.70 -16.21 -36.64
N GLN A 75 -11.76 -15.77 -35.37
CA GLN A 75 -12.64 -16.35 -34.36
C GLN A 75 -14.13 -16.27 -34.74
N PRO A 76 -14.90 -17.35 -34.52
CA PRO A 76 -16.33 -17.34 -34.76
C PRO A 76 -17.05 -16.42 -33.77
N ARG A 77 -18.25 -16.00 -34.14
CA ARG A 77 -19.05 -15.03 -33.37
C ARG A 77 -19.37 -15.49 -31.95
N GLU A 78 -19.65 -16.78 -31.76
CA GLU A 78 -19.95 -17.35 -30.44
C GLU A 78 -18.79 -17.17 -29.47
N VAL A 79 -17.56 -17.41 -29.93
CA VAL A 79 -16.33 -17.22 -29.15
C VAL A 79 -16.12 -15.75 -28.79
N ARG A 80 -16.49 -14.82 -29.68
CA ARG A 80 -16.44 -13.37 -29.40
C ARG A 80 -17.48 -12.91 -28.36
N ILE A 81 -18.64 -13.58 -28.28
CA ILE A 81 -19.64 -13.35 -27.22
C ILE A 81 -19.09 -13.83 -25.87
N VAL A 82 -18.48 -15.02 -25.82
CA VAL A 82 -17.82 -15.52 -24.59
C VAL A 82 -16.69 -14.58 -24.17
N ALA A 83 -15.89 -14.10 -25.11
CA ALA A 83 -14.83 -13.14 -24.84
C ALA A 83 -15.36 -11.78 -24.35
N TYR A 84 -16.54 -11.34 -24.79
CA TYR A 84 -17.20 -10.16 -24.20
C TYR A 84 -17.47 -10.37 -22.71
N TRP A 85 -18.13 -11.47 -22.36
CA TRP A 85 -18.46 -11.80 -20.96
C TRP A 85 -17.20 -11.93 -20.11
N MET A 86 -16.21 -12.66 -20.62
CA MET A 86 -14.91 -12.81 -19.98
C MET A 86 -14.25 -11.45 -19.75
N GLY A 87 -14.21 -10.57 -20.76
CA GLY A 87 -13.64 -9.24 -20.64
C GLY A 87 -14.38 -8.33 -19.66
N ALA A 88 -15.71 -8.25 -19.75
CA ALA A 88 -16.54 -7.39 -18.92
C ALA A 88 -16.46 -7.76 -17.42
N LEU A 89 -16.53 -9.06 -17.11
CA LEU A 89 -16.41 -9.57 -15.75
C LEU A 89 -14.98 -9.42 -15.23
N SER A 90 -13.98 -9.78 -16.05
CA SER A 90 -12.58 -9.72 -15.65
C SER A 90 -12.10 -8.30 -15.42
N PHE A 91 -12.56 -7.33 -16.22
CA PHE A 91 -12.29 -5.91 -16.00
C PHE A 91 -12.77 -5.47 -14.61
N THR A 92 -14.04 -5.71 -14.31
CA THR A 92 -14.65 -5.33 -13.04
C THR A 92 -13.94 -6.03 -11.88
N ASN A 93 -13.69 -7.33 -11.99
CA ASN A 93 -12.97 -8.10 -10.97
C ASN A 93 -11.54 -7.58 -10.76
N THR A 94 -10.82 -7.25 -11.83
CA THR A 94 -9.45 -6.72 -11.76
C THR A 94 -9.40 -5.39 -11.00
N LEU A 95 -10.33 -4.49 -11.31
CA LEU A 95 -10.39 -3.16 -10.72
C LEU A 95 -10.71 -3.24 -9.21
N TRP A 96 -11.77 -3.98 -8.86
CA TRP A 96 -12.18 -4.13 -7.47
C TRP A 96 -11.20 -4.97 -6.64
N ALA A 97 -10.61 -6.02 -7.21
CA ALA A 97 -9.57 -6.79 -6.53
C ALA A 97 -8.30 -5.96 -6.27
N SER A 98 -7.92 -5.08 -7.20
CA SER A 98 -6.82 -4.11 -6.98
C SER A 98 -7.12 -3.17 -5.80
N ARG A 99 -8.32 -2.57 -5.76
CA ARG A 99 -8.76 -1.71 -4.64
C ARG A 99 -8.81 -2.46 -3.31
N MET A 100 -9.26 -3.72 -3.32
CA MET A 100 -9.21 -4.59 -2.14
C MET A 100 -7.77 -4.83 -1.66
N SER A 101 -6.86 -5.13 -2.58
CA SER A 101 -5.45 -5.32 -2.22
C SER A 101 -4.86 -4.08 -1.54
N ILE A 102 -5.22 -2.87 -2.02
CA ILE A 102 -4.79 -1.60 -1.42
C ILE A 102 -5.40 -1.43 -0.02
N ILE A 103 -6.73 -1.57 0.15
CA ILE A 103 -7.36 -1.35 1.46
C ILE A 103 -6.89 -2.36 2.51
N PHE A 104 -6.69 -3.64 2.14
CA PHE A 104 -6.13 -4.63 3.05
C PHE A 104 -4.67 -4.34 3.41
N SER A 105 -3.89 -3.79 2.46
CA SER A 105 -2.55 -3.28 2.75
C SER A 105 -2.58 -2.14 3.77
N VAL A 106 -3.55 -1.22 3.66
CA VAL A 106 -3.76 -0.13 4.64
C VAL A 106 -4.20 -0.68 6.00
N ILE A 107 -5.17 -1.60 6.05
CA ILE A 107 -5.63 -2.23 7.30
C ILE A 107 -4.48 -2.90 8.05
N ARG A 108 -3.58 -3.56 7.33
CA ARG A 108 -2.39 -4.22 7.92
C ARG A 108 -1.43 -3.23 8.58
N LEU A 109 -1.37 -1.99 8.10
CA LEU A 109 -0.50 -0.94 8.64
C LEU A 109 -1.08 -0.25 9.86
N ILE A 110 -2.40 -0.23 10.02
CA ILE A 110 -3.07 0.46 11.12
C ILE A 110 -3.02 -0.41 12.39
N PRO A 111 -2.50 0.13 13.52
CA PRO A 111 -2.52 -0.55 14.81
C PRO A 111 -3.95 -0.94 15.24
N PRO A 112 -4.14 -2.09 15.91
CA PRO A 112 -5.48 -2.60 16.25
C PRO A 112 -6.31 -1.68 17.16
N MET A 113 -5.66 -0.84 17.97
CA MET A 113 -6.32 0.04 18.94
C MET A 113 -6.97 1.28 18.32
N MET A 114 -6.66 1.62 17.07
CA MET A 114 -7.17 2.84 16.46
C MET A 114 -8.58 2.65 15.88
N ARG A 115 -9.50 3.60 16.15
CA ARG A 115 -10.84 3.64 15.52
C ARG A 115 -10.77 3.60 13.98
N LEU A 116 -9.67 4.10 13.40
CA LEU A 116 -9.43 4.09 11.96
C LEU A 116 -9.38 2.67 11.36
N ARG A 117 -8.96 1.66 12.12
CA ARG A 117 -8.98 0.26 11.67
C ARG A 117 -10.40 -0.25 11.49
N ARG A 118 -11.31 0.12 12.41
CA ARG A 118 -12.73 -0.22 12.30
C ARG A 118 -13.34 0.44 11.06
N ILE A 119 -13.05 1.72 10.82
CA ILE A 119 -13.50 2.44 9.61
C ILE A 119 -12.98 1.74 8.34
N SER A 120 -11.69 1.38 8.32
CA SER A 120 -11.09 0.70 7.15
C SER A 120 -11.72 -0.67 6.88
N ASN A 121 -12.02 -1.44 7.94
CA ASN A 121 -12.74 -2.71 7.80
C ASN A 121 -14.17 -2.52 7.27
N ILE A 122 -14.90 -1.50 7.76
CA ILE A 122 -16.24 -1.16 7.26
C ILE A 122 -16.16 -0.77 5.78
N SER A 123 -15.18 0.05 5.39
CA SER A 123 -14.95 0.42 3.99
C SER A 123 -14.64 -0.79 3.12
N ALA A 124 -13.89 -1.78 3.62
CA ALA A 124 -13.64 -3.02 2.87
C ALA A 124 -14.93 -3.81 2.63
N VAL A 125 -15.82 -3.92 3.64
CA VAL A 125 -17.14 -4.53 3.46
C VAL A 125 -17.98 -3.76 2.45
N LEU A 126 -17.99 -2.43 2.54
CA LEU A 126 -18.70 -1.56 1.60
C LEU A 126 -18.20 -1.77 0.16
N PHE A 127 -16.89 -1.91 -0.04
CA PHE A 127 -16.32 -2.16 -1.37
C PHE A 127 -16.77 -3.53 -1.92
N ILE A 128 -16.89 -4.56 -1.07
CA ILE A 128 -17.38 -5.89 -1.51
C ILE A 128 -18.84 -5.76 -1.97
N LEU A 129 -19.67 -5.03 -1.22
CA LEU A 129 -21.07 -4.81 -1.57
C LEU A 129 -21.22 -4.03 -2.89
N MET A 130 -20.43 -2.97 -3.07
CA MET A 130 -20.40 -2.20 -4.32
C MET A 130 -19.94 -3.07 -5.51
N TRP A 131 -18.88 -3.86 -5.32
CA TRP A 131 -18.38 -4.78 -6.34
C TRP A 131 -19.43 -5.81 -6.77
N ILE A 132 -20.07 -6.48 -5.82
CA ILE A 132 -21.14 -7.46 -6.10
C ILE A 132 -22.32 -6.76 -6.79
N GLY A 133 -22.72 -5.58 -6.31
CA GLY A 133 -23.80 -4.80 -6.91
C GLY A 133 -23.54 -4.46 -8.39
N LEU A 134 -22.33 -4.02 -8.73
CA LEU A 134 -21.94 -3.72 -10.11
C LEU A 134 -21.92 -4.98 -10.98
N LEU A 135 -21.42 -6.11 -10.48
CA LEU A 135 -21.44 -7.37 -11.21
C LEU A 135 -22.87 -7.81 -11.52
N ILE A 136 -23.76 -7.77 -10.52
CA ILE A 136 -25.17 -8.12 -10.69
C ILE A 136 -25.83 -7.18 -11.71
N GLN A 137 -25.60 -5.87 -11.59
CA GLN A 137 -26.19 -4.90 -12.50
C GLN A 137 -25.73 -5.10 -13.95
N LYS A 138 -24.41 -5.26 -14.18
CA LYS A 138 -23.82 -5.50 -15.51
C LYS A 138 -24.35 -6.80 -16.12
N THR A 139 -24.34 -7.88 -15.34
CA THR A 139 -24.80 -9.19 -15.81
C THR A 139 -26.29 -9.19 -16.11
N TYR A 140 -27.11 -8.60 -15.24
CA TYR A 140 -28.56 -8.52 -15.42
C TYR A 140 -28.94 -7.77 -16.70
N ILE A 141 -28.35 -6.60 -16.95
CA ILE A 141 -28.66 -5.80 -18.15
C ILE A 141 -28.24 -6.52 -19.43
N CYS A 142 -27.06 -7.14 -19.44
CA CYS A 142 -26.58 -7.83 -20.64
C CYS A 142 -27.22 -9.21 -20.86
N ALA A 143 -27.69 -9.87 -19.81
CA ALA A 143 -28.39 -11.16 -19.91
C ALA A 143 -29.87 -11.00 -20.26
N SER A 144 -30.52 -9.92 -19.80
CA SER A 144 -31.95 -9.65 -20.05
C SER A 144 -32.23 -9.31 -21.51
N ASN A 145 -31.39 -8.49 -22.14
CA ASN A 145 -31.53 -8.15 -23.55
C ASN A 145 -30.42 -8.80 -24.38
N LYS A 146 -30.75 -9.89 -25.11
CA LYS A 146 -29.79 -10.61 -25.96
C LYS A 146 -29.68 -10.08 -27.40
N TYR A 147 -30.31 -8.95 -27.72
CA TYR A 147 -30.26 -8.36 -29.08
C TYR A 147 -28.81 -8.08 -29.53
N TRP A 148 -27.91 -7.76 -28.60
CA TRP A 148 -26.51 -7.52 -28.91
C TRP A 148 -25.75 -8.77 -29.38
N TYR A 149 -26.23 -9.99 -29.09
CA TYR A 149 -25.68 -11.21 -29.68
C TYR A 149 -25.81 -11.16 -31.18
N GLN A 150 -26.84 -10.49 -31.72
CA GLN A 150 -27.14 -10.49 -33.14
C GLN A 150 -26.25 -9.57 -33.99
N ARG A 151 -25.52 -8.64 -33.35
CA ARG A 151 -24.72 -7.63 -34.06
C ARG A 151 -23.44 -8.22 -34.66
N ALA A 152 -22.92 -7.56 -35.70
CA ALA A 152 -21.63 -7.91 -36.33
C ALA A 152 -20.46 -7.78 -35.34
N ASP A 153 -20.55 -6.83 -34.41
CA ASP A 153 -19.67 -6.71 -33.25
C ASP A 153 -20.48 -6.99 -31.97
N PRO A 154 -20.40 -8.21 -31.39
CA PRO A 154 -21.17 -8.58 -30.21
C PRO A 154 -20.66 -7.79 -29.00
N MET A 155 -21.41 -6.77 -28.63
CA MET A 155 -21.13 -5.91 -27.49
C MET A 155 -22.43 -5.42 -26.88
N CYS A 156 -22.66 -5.77 -25.61
CA CYS A 156 -23.79 -5.24 -24.86
C CYS A 156 -23.57 -3.76 -24.54
N ARG A 157 -24.63 -2.97 -24.68
CA ARG A 157 -24.67 -1.57 -24.22
C ARG A 157 -25.19 -1.57 -22.80
N LEU A 158 -24.34 -1.27 -21.83
CA LEU A 158 -24.69 -1.25 -20.41
C LEU A 158 -25.70 -0.13 -20.08
N GLY A 159 -25.71 0.95 -20.86
CA GLY A 159 -26.61 2.09 -20.67
C GLY A 159 -26.14 3.07 -19.60
N HIS A 160 -26.78 4.24 -19.57
CA HIS A 160 -26.35 5.37 -18.72
C HIS A 160 -26.41 5.04 -17.22
N GLY A 161 -27.42 4.28 -16.76
CA GLY A 161 -27.58 3.98 -15.34
C GLY A 161 -26.43 3.15 -14.75
N VAL A 162 -25.85 2.22 -15.52
CA VAL A 162 -24.70 1.44 -15.06
C VAL A 162 -23.45 2.30 -15.02
N ALA A 163 -23.23 3.09 -16.06
CA ALA A 163 -22.10 4.01 -16.14
C ALA A 163 -22.11 5.02 -14.98
N THR A 164 -23.27 5.60 -14.66
CA THR A 164 -23.42 6.50 -13.52
C THR A 164 -23.12 5.79 -12.19
N ASN A 165 -23.66 4.59 -11.97
CA ASN A 165 -23.39 3.83 -10.74
C ASN A 165 -21.91 3.45 -10.63
N GLU A 166 -21.27 3.07 -11.73
CA GLU A 166 -19.85 2.73 -11.79
C GLU A 166 -18.98 3.94 -11.41
N ILE A 167 -19.24 5.12 -11.97
CA ILE A 167 -18.50 6.34 -11.64
C ILE A 167 -18.68 6.73 -10.17
N ILE A 168 -19.91 6.67 -9.65
CA ILE A 168 -20.20 7.03 -8.26
C ILE A 168 -19.47 6.09 -7.31
N THR A 169 -19.60 4.78 -7.52
CA THR A 169 -18.97 3.78 -6.65
C THR A 169 -17.44 3.81 -6.74
N ASP A 170 -16.89 4.02 -7.94
CA ASP A 170 -15.46 4.25 -8.15
C ASP A 170 -14.98 5.47 -7.37
N SER A 171 -15.66 6.61 -7.52
CA SER A 171 -15.28 7.87 -6.86
C SER A 171 -15.33 7.74 -5.34
N ILE A 172 -16.39 7.13 -4.79
CA ILE A 172 -16.50 6.88 -3.35
C ILE A 172 -15.35 5.99 -2.86
N SER A 173 -15.03 4.93 -3.62
CA SER A 173 -13.96 4.01 -3.24
C SER A 173 -12.59 4.68 -3.22
N ASP A 174 -12.28 5.51 -4.24
CA ASP A 174 -11.00 6.20 -4.33
C ASP A 174 -10.88 7.30 -3.26
N ILE A 175 -11.98 8.01 -2.95
CA ILE A 175 -12.03 8.98 -1.83
C ILE A 175 -11.74 8.28 -0.50
N LEU A 176 -12.35 7.13 -0.24
CA LEU A 176 -12.11 6.37 0.99
C LEU A 176 -10.66 5.88 1.06
N LEU A 177 -10.12 5.37 -0.05
CA LEU A 177 -8.71 4.96 -0.15
C LEU A 177 -7.72 6.11 0.04
N ALA A 178 -8.10 7.35 -0.32
CA ALA A 178 -7.30 8.55 -0.10
C ALA A 178 -7.42 9.11 1.33
N VAL A 179 -8.64 9.19 1.87
CA VAL A 179 -8.91 9.85 3.17
C VAL A 179 -8.41 9.03 4.35
N ILE A 180 -8.62 7.70 4.34
CA ILE A 180 -8.18 6.80 5.42
C ILE A 180 -6.69 7.00 5.73
N PRO A 181 -5.78 6.89 4.75
CA PRO A 181 -4.36 7.08 5.02
C PRO A 181 -4.01 8.51 5.44
N ILE A 182 -4.60 9.56 4.84
CA ILE A 182 -4.34 10.95 5.26
C ILE A 182 -4.69 11.16 6.74
N ARG A 183 -5.83 10.64 7.19
CA ARG A 183 -6.24 10.71 8.60
C ARG A 183 -5.25 9.97 9.52
N LEU A 184 -4.64 8.87 9.05
CA LEU A 184 -3.59 8.18 9.79
C LEU A 184 -2.33 9.05 9.97
N LEU A 185 -1.96 9.86 8.97
CA LEU A 185 -0.81 10.76 9.08
C LEU A 185 -1.01 11.89 10.07
N HIS A 186 -2.22 12.45 10.11
CA HIS A 186 -2.50 13.59 10.99
C HIS A 186 -2.48 13.19 12.46
N GLY A 187 -2.83 11.94 12.79
CA GLY A 187 -2.92 11.47 14.18
C GLY A 187 -1.65 10.87 14.77
N VAL A 188 -0.61 10.58 13.97
CA VAL A 188 0.56 9.82 14.42
C VAL A 188 1.85 10.37 13.83
N SER A 189 2.86 10.58 14.67
CA SER A 189 4.24 10.88 14.25
C SER A 189 4.88 9.65 13.60
N LEU A 190 4.49 9.32 12.37
CA LEU A 190 5.04 8.19 11.62
C LEU A 190 6.45 8.51 11.11
N GLN A 191 7.30 7.46 11.07
CA GLN A 191 8.64 7.54 10.46
C GLN A 191 8.53 7.97 8.99
N SER A 192 9.52 8.72 8.50
CA SER A 192 9.52 9.31 7.14
C SER A 192 9.25 8.29 6.04
N ASP A 193 9.62 7.02 6.24
CA ASP A 193 9.44 5.92 5.28
C ASP A 193 7.96 5.53 5.14
N GLN A 194 7.19 5.55 6.23
CA GLN A 194 5.76 5.26 6.23
C GLN A 194 4.97 6.42 5.59
N ARG A 195 5.41 7.67 5.81
CA ARG A 195 4.80 8.84 5.18
C ARG A 195 4.89 8.81 3.66
N LYS A 196 6.05 8.44 3.11
CA LYS A 196 6.27 8.34 1.65
C LYS A 196 5.36 7.32 0.99
N MET A 197 5.26 6.12 1.56
CA MET A 197 4.35 5.08 1.04
C MET A 197 2.90 5.58 1.00
N LEU A 198 2.53 6.44 1.95
CA LEU A 198 1.21 6.98 2.03
C LEU A 198 0.90 8.05 0.99
N TYR A 199 1.86 8.92 0.69
CA TYR A 199 1.76 9.84 -0.44
C TYR A 199 1.66 9.10 -1.78
N ILE A 200 2.36 7.98 -1.93
CA ILE A 200 2.23 7.12 -3.13
C ILE A 200 0.80 6.59 -3.24
N ILE A 201 0.22 6.05 -2.16
CA ILE A 201 -1.17 5.55 -2.16
C ILE A 201 -2.16 6.67 -2.52
N PHE A 202 -1.99 7.85 -1.92
CA PHE A 202 -2.82 9.02 -2.21
C PHE A 202 -2.75 9.45 -3.68
N GLY A 203 -1.53 9.67 -4.19
CA GLY A 203 -1.32 10.04 -5.59
C GLY A 203 -1.85 8.97 -6.55
N SER A 204 -1.73 7.71 -6.18
CA SER A 204 -2.22 6.61 -6.97
C SER A 204 -3.76 6.53 -7.04
N SER A 205 -4.45 6.91 -5.95
CA SER A 205 -5.92 6.99 -5.93
C SER A 205 -6.40 8.11 -6.85
N LEU A 206 -5.73 9.27 -6.85
CA LEU A 206 -6.03 10.36 -7.78
C LEU A 206 -5.82 9.97 -9.25
N LEU A 207 -4.74 9.24 -9.55
CA LEU A 207 -4.48 8.74 -10.90
C LEU A 207 -5.56 7.76 -11.37
N ILE A 208 -6.00 6.85 -10.50
CA ILE A 208 -7.09 5.92 -10.81
C ILE A 208 -8.39 6.68 -11.09
N THR A 209 -8.74 7.66 -10.25
CA THR A 209 -9.95 8.47 -10.45
C THR A 209 -9.91 9.23 -11.77
N LEU A 210 -8.76 9.80 -12.14
CA LEU A 210 -8.59 10.49 -13.43
C LEU A 210 -8.82 9.52 -14.60
N VAL A 211 -8.21 8.34 -14.56
CA VAL A 211 -8.38 7.33 -15.62
C VAL A 211 -9.82 6.80 -15.67
N SER A 212 -10.47 6.63 -14.52
CA SER A 212 -11.89 6.25 -14.44
C SER A 212 -12.81 7.31 -15.04
N ALA A 213 -12.54 8.60 -14.78
CA ALA A 213 -13.28 9.69 -15.41
C ALA A 213 -13.13 9.71 -16.95
N VAL A 214 -11.92 9.43 -17.46
CA VAL A 214 -11.70 9.28 -18.90
C VAL A 214 -12.47 8.09 -19.46
N HIS A 215 -12.41 6.93 -18.80
CA HIS A 215 -13.17 5.74 -19.21
C HIS A 215 -14.67 6.01 -19.26
N ALA A 216 -15.20 6.67 -18.23
CA ALA A 216 -16.60 7.08 -18.14
C ALA A 216 -17.08 7.91 -19.33
N ILE A 217 -16.28 8.90 -19.76
CA ILE A 217 -16.60 9.72 -20.94
C ILE A 217 -16.77 8.83 -22.18
N PHE A 218 -15.91 7.83 -22.35
CA PHE A 218 -15.99 6.90 -23.48
C PHE A 218 -17.12 5.87 -23.34
N VAL A 219 -17.47 5.46 -22.12
CA VAL A 219 -18.64 4.61 -21.84
C VAL A 219 -19.94 5.31 -22.25
N PHE A 220 -20.04 6.63 -22.03
CA PHE A 220 -21.18 7.42 -22.51
C PHE A 220 -21.18 7.67 -24.01
N GLY A 221 -20.03 7.45 -24.68
CA GLY A 221 -19.88 7.67 -26.11
C GLY A 221 -20.58 6.61 -26.96
N PRO A 222 -20.84 6.90 -28.25
CA PRO A 222 -21.45 5.94 -29.18
C PRO A 222 -20.50 4.78 -29.56
N SER A 223 -19.21 4.90 -29.21
CA SER A 223 -18.12 4.06 -29.70
C SER A 223 -17.67 2.99 -28.72
N GLY A 224 -18.15 1.76 -28.92
CA GLY A 224 -17.82 0.63 -28.06
C GLY A 224 -16.36 0.16 -28.05
N ARG A 225 -15.58 0.46 -29.10
CA ARG A 225 -14.16 0.07 -29.12
C ARG A 225 -13.32 0.94 -28.18
N LEU A 226 -13.59 2.25 -28.11
CA LEU A 226 -12.90 3.14 -27.18
C LEU A 226 -13.22 2.81 -25.73
N GLU A 227 -14.46 2.40 -25.45
CA GLU A 227 -14.86 1.84 -24.16
C GLU A 227 -13.97 0.65 -23.77
N ALA A 228 -13.80 -0.33 -24.66
CA ALA A 228 -12.96 -1.50 -24.38
C ALA A 228 -11.47 -1.13 -24.17
N ILE A 229 -10.93 -0.19 -24.95
CA ILE A 229 -9.54 0.27 -24.85
C ILE A 229 -9.30 0.98 -23.51
N THR A 230 -10.22 1.87 -23.15
CA THR A 230 -10.13 2.62 -21.89
C THR A 230 -10.33 1.73 -20.68
N ALA A 231 -11.18 0.70 -20.76
CA ALA A 231 -11.30 -0.34 -19.73
C ALA A 231 -9.97 -1.11 -19.54
N GLN A 232 -9.28 -1.46 -20.64
CA GLN A 232 -7.97 -2.10 -20.56
C GLN A 232 -6.93 -1.22 -19.89
N ALA A 233 -6.86 0.05 -20.31
CA ALA A 233 -5.94 1.02 -19.74
C ALA A 233 -6.22 1.22 -18.24
N GLN A 234 -7.49 1.37 -17.85
CA GLN A 234 -7.90 1.52 -16.46
C GLN A 234 -7.54 0.30 -15.61
N ALA A 235 -7.78 -0.92 -16.10
CA ALA A 235 -7.38 -2.14 -15.40
C ALA A 235 -5.86 -2.25 -15.24
N ALA A 236 -5.10 -1.90 -16.28
CA ALA A 236 -3.64 -1.94 -16.23
C ALA A 236 -3.10 -0.91 -15.22
N THR A 237 -3.62 0.32 -15.24
CA THR A 237 -3.26 1.36 -14.26
C THR A 237 -3.59 0.90 -12.84
N ALA A 238 -4.76 0.30 -12.61
CA ALA A 238 -5.16 -0.16 -11.28
C ALA A 238 -4.22 -1.22 -10.70
N ILE A 239 -3.81 -2.22 -11.50
CA ILE A 239 -2.85 -3.25 -11.08
C ILE A 239 -1.49 -2.62 -10.79
N ILE A 240 -0.96 -1.83 -11.73
CA ILE A 240 0.35 -1.18 -11.57
C ILE A 240 0.38 -0.34 -10.29
N VAL A 241 -0.66 0.46 -10.05
CA VAL A 241 -0.81 1.28 -8.84
C VAL A 241 -0.82 0.41 -7.59
N ALA A 242 -1.63 -0.65 -7.57
CA ALA A 242 -1.75 -1.54 -6.42
C ALA A 242 -0.40 -2.20 -6.05
N ASP A 243 0.43 -2.50 -7.05
CA ASP A 243 1.73 -3.11 -6.85
C ASP A 243 2.84 -2.10 -6.54
N VAL A 244 2.83 -0.92 -7.16
CA VAL A 244 3.81 0.15 -6.89
C VAL A 244 3.75 0.61 -5.43
N GLY A 245 2.56 0.71 -4.83
CA GLY A 245 2.44 1.05 -3.40
C GLY A 245 3.18 0.07 -2.50
N VAL A 246 3.07 -1.23 -2.79
CA VAL A 246 3.70 -2.30 -2.00
C VAL A 246 5.17 -2.48 -2.32
N LEU A 247 5.50 -2.66 -3.60
CA LEU A 247 6.88 -2.87 -4.07
C LEU A 247 7.74 -1.63 -3.84
N GLY A 248 7.18 -0.43 -4.01
CA GLY A 248 7.89 0.82 -3.76
C GLY A 248 8.37 0.92 -2.31
N SER A 249 7.54 0.50 -1.35
CA SER A 249 7.93 0.47 0.07
C SER A 249 9.07 -0.52 0.34
N LEU A 250 9.09 -1.66 -0.35
CA LEU A 250 10.12 -2.69 -0.20
C LEU A 250 11.43 -2.30 -0.89
N ALA A 251 11.34 -1.80 -2.12
CA ALA A 251 12.46 -1.31 -2.91
C ALA A 251 13.18 -0.18 -2.17
N TYR A 252 12.41 0.79 -1.65
CA TYR A 252 12.96 1.88 -0.86
C TYR A 252 13.71 1.39 0.39
N ARG A 253 13.13 0.43 1.13
CA ARG A 253 13.79 -0.16 2.30
C ARG A 253 15.09 -0.90 1.94
N ARG A 254 15.13 -1.60 0.80
CA ARG A 254 16.35 -2.29 0.34
C ARG A 254 17.43 -1.31 -0.11
N ILE A 255 17.08 -0.29 -0.89
CA ILE A 255 18.01 0.75 -1.33
C ILE A 255 18.59 1.49 -0.12
N ARG A 256 17.75 1.87 0.86
CA ARG A 256 18.21 2.55 2.08
C ARG A 256 19.10 1.68 2.96
N LYS A 257 18.82 0.38 3.07
CA LYS A 257 19.70 -0.55 3.80
C LYS A 257 21.06 -0.69 3.11
N GLY A 258 21.06 -0.91 1.79
CA GLY A 258 22.30 -0.95 1.01
C GLY A 258 23.10 0.35 1.11
N LEU A 259 22.43 1.51 1.13
CA LEU A 259 23.09 2.80 1.29
C LEU A 259 23.68 2.99 2.70
N ARG A 260 23.00 2.49 3.75
CA ARG A 260 23.53 2.52 5.13
C ARG A 260 24.71 1.58 5.31
N ASP A 261 24.67 0.39 4.69
CA ASP A 261 25.77 -0.56 4.73
C ASP A 261 26.99 -0.04 3.95
N PHE A 262 26.79 0.81 2.94
CA PHE A 262 27.86 1.47 2.19
C PHE A 262 28.48 2.67 2.92
N ASP A 263 27.69 3.37 3.74
CA ASP A 263 28.11 4.58 4.48
C ASP A 263 28.56 4.27 5.92
N SER A 264 28.49 3.02 6.36
CA SER A 264 29.15 2.56 7.59
C SER A 264 30.66 2.43 7.37
N LYS A 265 31.38 3.57 7.44
CA LYS A 265 32.75 3.56 7.94
C LYS A 265 32.74 2.93 9.35
N PRO A 266 33.76 2.14 9.74
CA PRO A 266 33.75 1.46 11.03
C PRO A 266 33.87 2.52 12.13
N TYR A 267 32.76 2.85 12.77
CA TYR A 267 32.82 3.47 14.09
C TYR A 267 33.15 2.35 15.08
N SER A 268 34.43 2.27 15.44
CA SER A 268 34.85 1.55 16.65
C SER A 268 34.18 2.22 17.85
N TYR A 269 33.19 1.57 18.43
CA TYR A 269 32.74 1.91 19.77
C TYR A 269 33.73 1.24 20.72
N GLU A 270 34.62 1.99 21.33
CA GLU A 270 35.30 1.49 22.53
C GLU A 270 34.32 1.61 23.70
N PHE A 271 34.02 0.46 24.30
CA PHE A 271 33.22 0.35 25.50
C PHE A 271 34.15 0.45 26.71
N SER A 272 34.38 1.66 27.22
CA SER A 272 35.08 1.85 28.49
C SER A 272 34.08 1.72 29.64
N LEU A 273 34.12 0.57 30.30
CA LEU A 273 33.33 0.26 31.49
C LEU A 273 34.05 0.89 32.70
N HIS A 274 33.72 2.13 33.03
CA HIS A 274 34.21 2.74 34.27
C HIS A 274 33.32 2.25 35.42
N THR A 275 33.94 1.56 36.39
CA THR A 275 33.30 1.09 37.64
C THR A 275 32.97 2.27 38.55
N ASN A 276 31.97 3.06 38.17
CA ASN A 276 31.02 3.68 39.10
C ASN A 276 29.87 4.27 38.28
N THR A 277 28.66 3.95 38.73
CA THR A 277 27.36 4.18 38.09
C THR A 277 27.12 5.61 37.60
N SER A 278 27.47 5.89 36.34
CA SER A 278 26.79 6.86 35.48
C SER A 278 27.23 6.66 34.03
N ILE A 279 26.28 6.36 33.13
CA ILE A 279 26.53 6.19 31.70
C ILE A 279 26.47 7.57 31.03
N HIS A 280 27.63 8.12 30.65
CA HIS A 280 27.70 9.30 29.80
C HIS A 280 28.29 8.95 28.43
N MET A 281 27.51 9.12 27.36
CA MET A 281 28.02 9.03 25.99
C MET A 281 28.65 10.36 25.60
N HIS A 282 29.99 10.40 25.50
CA HIS A 282 30.69 11.50 24.83
C HIS A 282 30.96 11.15 23.36
N ARG A 283 30.54 12.04 22.46
CA ARG A 283 30.87 11.96 21.04
C ARG A 283 32.22 12.64 20.81
N VAL A 284 33.29 11.86 20.70
CA VAL A 284 34.64 12.40 20.39
C VAL A 284 34.81 12.48 18.87
N LEU A 285 34.99 13.69 18.36
CA LEU A 285 35.50 13.92 17.01
C LEU A 285 37.01 13.68 17.03
N GLN A 286 37.49 12.59 16.42
CA GLN A 286 38.92 12.42 16.18
C GLN A 286 39.36 13.40 15.08
N GLY A 287 39.76 14.59 15.52
CA GLY A 287 40.71 15.40 14.77
C GLY A 287 42.07 14.71 14.78
N THR A 288 42.64 14.58 13.58
CA THR A 288 44.02 14.16 13.30
C THR A 288 45.03 14.63 14.33
N ALA A 289 45.59 13.69 15.12
CA ALA A 289 46.84 13.90 15.84
C ALA A 289 47.59 12.57 16.04
N ARG A 290 48.64 12.41 15.22
CA ARG A 290 49.91 11.70 15.43
C ARG A 290 50.12 10.95 16.75
N SER A 291 50.45 9.66 16.58
CA SER A 291 51.64 9.00 17.13
C SER A 291 51.91 9.18 18.63
N THR A 292 51.52 8.21 19.45
CA THR A 292 52.49 7.52 20.32
C THR A 292 51.93 6.15 20.72
N GLN A 293 52.65 5.10 20.35
CA GLN A 293 52.42 3.72 20.73
C GLN A 293 53.17 3.45 22.05
N PRO A 294 52.52 2.93 23.11
CA PRO A 294 53.22 2.18 24.14
C PRO A 294 52.95 0.69 23.92
N GLN A 295 54.00 -0.04 23.58
CA GLN A 295 54.05 -1.49 23.76
C GLN A 295 53.94 -1.80 25.25
N PHE A 296 52.86 -2.45 25.67
CA PHE A 296 52.84 -3.21 26.91
C PHE A 296 52.61 -4.68 26.61
N ALA A 297 53.40 -5.48 27.31
CA ALA A 297 53.77 -6.84 26.98
C ALA A 297 52.63 -7.85 27.14
N ARG A 298 52.78 -8.93 26.37
CA ARG A 298 52.11 -10.22 26.55
C ARG A 298 52.46 -10.80 27.91
N ASP A 299 51.44 -11.15 28.69
CA ASP A 299 51.52 -12.26 29.66
C ASP A 299 50.39 -13.25 29.37
N PRO A 300 50.68 -14.50 28.95
CA PRO A 300 49.70 -15.53 28.70
C PRO A 300 49.67 -16.55 29.85
N GLU A 301 49.10 -16.19 31.02
CA GLU A 301 48.85 -17.14 32.12
C GLU A 301 47.59 -16.80 32.92
N LEU A 302 46.45 -16.64 32.27
CA LEU A 302 45.17 -16.58 32.99
C LEU A 302 43.98 -17.10 32.17
N TYR A 303 44.14 -18.29 31.57
CA TYR A 303 43.03 -19.07 30.99
C TYR A 303 43.25 -20.55 31.32
N SER A 304 43.07 -20.91 32.58
CA SER A 304 43.05 -22.29 33.05
C SER A 304 42.36 -22.35 34.41
N CYS A 305 41.06 -22.04 34.47
CA CYS A 305 40.18 -22.35 35.61
C CYS A 305 38.71 -22.05 35.26
N ILE A 306 38.21 -22.49 34.10
CA ILE A 306 36.74 -22.59 33.87
C ILE A 306 36.48 -23.83 33.02
N ASN A 307 36.73 -25.00 33.60
CA ASN A 307 36.15 -26.28 33.19
C ASN A 307 36.43 -27.28 34.32
N GLU A 308 35.52 -27.34 35.27
CA GLU A 308 35.00 -28.56 35.91
C GLU A 308 34.26 -28.14 37.17
N GLY A 309 33.00 -28.56 37.24
CA GLY A 309 32.18 -28.35 38.42
C GLY A 309 32.68 -29.27 39.51
N ASP A 310 33.29 -28.69 40.54
CA ASP A 310 33.25 -29.31 41.84
C ASP A 310 33.35 -28.29 42.98
N ARG A 311 32.67 -28.61 44.07
CA ARG A 311 32.52 -27.79 45.28
C ARG A 311 33.85 -27.65 46.02
N GLY A 312 34.21 -26.43 46.41
CA GLY A 312 35.20 -26.22 47.46
C GLY A 312 35.77 -24.80 47.50
N ASP A 313 35.36 -24.04 48.52
CA ASP A 313 36.08 -22.96 49.20
C ASP A 313 37.11 -22.13 48.42
N CYS A 314 36.73 -20.89 48.09
CA CYS A 314 37.66 -19.76 47.95
C CYS A 314 37.07 -18.56 48.70
N ASN A 315 37.21 -18.61 50.02
CA ASN A 315 36.92 -17.50 50.91
C ASN A 315 38.24 -17.04 51.55
N SER A 316 38.38 -15.73 51.74
CA SER A 316 39.45 -15.03 52.44
C SER A 316 40.68 -14.62 51.61
N SER A 317 40.67 -13.36 51.17
CA SER A 317 41.77 -12.42 51.50
C SER A 317 41.44 -10.97 51.14
N ALA A 318 41.84 -10.08 52.05
CA ALA A 318 42.07 -8.64 51.92
C ALA A 318 40.83 -7.74 51.76
N GLU A 319 40.24 -7.16 52.80
CA GLU A 319 40.77 -6.29 53.86
C GLU A 319 41.17 -4.86 53.39
N ARG A 320 40.29 -3.91 53.77
CA ARG A 320 40.61 -2.60 54.39
C ARG A 320 41.24 -1.51 53.51
N THR A 321 40.41 -0.56 53.08
CA THR A 321 40.75 0.88 53.08
C THR A 321 39.52 1.72 53.40
N ARG A 322 39.71 2.78 54.19
CA ARG A 322 38.71 3.55 54.93
C ARG A 322 38.82 5.04 54.54
N PHE A 323 37.68 5.72 54.38
CA PHE A 323 37.41 7.19 54.35
C PHE A 323 37.86 8.02 53.13
N PRO A 324 37.25 9.22 52.86
CA PRO A 324 36.31 10.00 53.68
C PRO A 324 34.97 10.40 53.03
N SER A 325 34.07 10.86 53.91
CA SER A 325 32.74 11.43 53.69
C SER A 325 32.78 12.77 52.94
N THR A 326 31.91 12.91 51.94
CA THR A 326 31.55 14.22 51.36
C THR A 326 30.04 14.39 51.41
N GLN A 327 29.57 15.45 52.06
CA GLN A 327 28.16 15.79 52.21
C GLN A 327 27.49 16.05 50.87
N VAL A 328 26.30 15.48 50.68
CA VAL A 328 25.39 15.85 49.58
C VAL A 328 24.11 16.40 50.20
N LYS A 329 23.84 17.67 49.89
CA LYS A 329 22.62 18.41 50.23
C LYS A 329 21.39 17.70 49.66
N THR A 330 20.43 17.40 50.53
CA THR A 330 19.04 17.11 50.16
C THR A 330 18.36 18.40 49.70
N LEU A 331 17.92 18.43 48.45
CA LEU A 331 17.01 19.44 47.91
C LEU A 331 15.64 18.76 47.71
N ASP A 332 14.71 19.10 48.60
CA ASP A 332 13.28 18.89 48.43
C ASP A 332 12.79 19.69 47.22
N LEU A 333 12.11 19.03 46.28
CA LEU A 333 11.19 19.69 45.36
C LEU A 333 9.91 18.88 45.26
N LYS A 334 8.98 19.37 46.07
CA LYS A 334 7.56 19.11 46.15
C LYS A 334 6.86 19.74 44.93
N GLU A 335 5.78 19.10 44.48
CA GLU A 335 4.69 19.64 43.66
C GLU A 335 4.99 20.12 42.22
N ILE A 336 4.33 19.49 41.24
CA ILE A 336 3.24 20.12 40.47
C ILE A 336 2.34 19.00 39.93
N SER A 337 1.18 18.88 40.58
CA SER A 337 -0.04 18.28 40.08
C SER A 337 -0.70 19.28 39.13
N SER A 338 -1.10 18.86 37.93
CA SER A 338 -2.10 19.58 37.13
C SER A 338 -2.94 18.60 36.32
N THR A 339 -4.13 18.33 36.85
CA THR A 339 -5.31 17.83 36.12
C THR A 339 -5.92 18.98 35.31
N PRO A 340 -6.35 18.78 34.06
CA PRO A 340 -7.11 19.79 33.33
C PRO A 340 -8.60 19.76 33.68
N ASP A 341 -9.11 20.98 33.87
CA ASP A 341 -10.43 21.37 34.33
C ASP A 341 -11.58 21.04 33.37
N LEU A 342 -12.77 20.92 33.97
CA LEU A 342 -14.01 20.43 33.37
C LEU A 342 -14.91 21.54 32.79
N ASP A 343 -14.35 22.70 32.41
CA ASP A 343 -15.12 23.88 31.98
C ASP A 343 -15.13 24.15 30.47
N ASP A 344 -14.32 23.45 29.67
CA ASP A 344 -14.27 23.62 28.21
C ASP A 344 -15.42 22.94 27.44
N ILE A 345 -16.33 22.25 28.14
CA ILE A 345 -17.47 21.52 27.52
C ILE A 345 -18.73 22.39 27.40
N ALA A 346 -18.78 23.56 28.06
CA ALA A 346 -19.96 24.43 28.04
C ALA A 346 -20.04 25.37 26.81
N MET A 347 -18.94 25.58 26.07
CA MET A 347 -18.91 26.57 24.97
C MET A 347 -19.29 26.01 23.58
N ALA A 348 -19.42 24.69 23.42
CA ALA A 348 -19.76 24.07 22.13
C ALA A 348 -21.28 23.93 21.87
N LYS A 349 -22.14 24.34 22.82
CA LYS A 349 -23.60 24.13 22.73
C LYS A 349 -24.42 25.36 22.28
N GLN A 350 -23.79 26.50 22.00
CA GLN A 350 -24.50 27.73 21.57
C GLN A 350 -24.42 28.05 20.07
N LEU A 351 -23.71 27.27 19.26
CA LEU A 351 -23.56 27.55 17.82
C LEU A 351 -24.51 26.75 16.90
N THR A 352 -25.48 26.00 17.44
CA THR A 352 -26.40 25.16 16.64
C THR A 352 -27.86 25.64 16.62
N THR A 353 -28.18 26.80 17.20
CA THR A 353 -29.58 27.23 17.37
C THR A 353 -30.02 28.42 16.50
N ASN A 354 -29.24 28.84 15.49
CA ASN A 354 -29.55 30.06 14.72
C ASN A 354 -29.46 29.89 13.19
N GLN A 355 -30.05 28.81 12.64
CA GLN A 355 -30.19 28.72 11.18
C GLN A 355 -31.46 27.98 10.72
N THR A 356 -32.61 28.36 11.28
CA THR A 356 -33.93 28.06 10.71
C THR A 356 -34.88 29.23 11.00
N SER A 357 -34.80 30.29 10.17
CA SER A 357 -35.90 31.24 9.96
C SER A 357 -35.63 32.13 8.75
N GLY A 358 -36.56 32.09 7.79
CA GLY A 358 -36.75 33.06 6.72
C GLY A 358 -36.05 32.72 5.39
N THR A 359 -36.66 32.85 4.21
CA THR A 359 -38.01 33.30 3.83
C THR A 359 -38.12 33.15 2.30
N ILE A 360 -39.35 32.83 1.84
CA ILE A 360 -39.97 33.13 0.53
C ILE A 360 -39.49 32.33 -0.68
#